data_AF-A0A955WPD4-F1
#
_entry.id   AF-A0A955WPD4-F1
#
_cell.length_a   1.000
_cell.length_b   1.000
_cell.length_c   1.000
_cell.angle_alpha   90.00
_cell.angle_beta   90.00
_cell.angle_gamma   90.00
#
_symmetry.space_group_name_H-M   'P 1'
#
loop_
_entity.id
_entity.type
_entity.pdbx_description
1 polymer ?
#
loop_
_entity_poly.entity_id
_entity_poly.type
_entity_poly.pdbx_seq_one_letter_code
_entity_poly.pdbx_strand_id
1 'polypeptide(L)'
;LRQTVADLLIAATPELTPFLQDGSEDPPLALGLRPALQWLQQSVGLGVAAAEQLVEYLATALVALRTMPTQQTLVLERFFDESGGMQLVIHSPHGARLNRAWGLALRKRFCRNFNFELQAAATEDAIVLSLGHTHSFPLDDVFHFLSANSVESILVQAMLDAPVFTTRWRWTTNISLAVLR
;
A
#
# COMPACT_ATOMS: atom_id res chain seq x y z
N LEU A 1 -10.28 12.92 2.17
CA LEU A 1 -9.11 13.58 2.76
C LEU A 1 -7.90 13.52 1.83
N ARG A 2 -7.25 12.36 1.61
CA ARG A 2 -6.06 12.25 0.72
C ARG A 2 -6.29 12.86 -0.68
N GLN A 3 -7.38 12.47 -1.35
CA GLN A 3 -7.75 13.03 -2.67
C GLN A 3 -7.91 14.55 -2.62
N THR A 4 -8.73 15.06 -1.69
CA THR A 4 -8.97 16.50 -1.55
C THR A 4 -7.70 17.30 -1.30
N VAL A 5 -6.79 16.79 -0.47
CA VAL A 5 -5.49 17.44 -0.22
C VAL A 5 -4.65 17.42 -1.50
N ALA A 6 -4.59 16.31 -2.22
CA ALA A 6 -3.89 16.23 -3.50
C ALA A 6 -4.45 17.22 -4.53
N ASP A 7 -5.77 17.31 -4.66
CA ASP A 7 -6.43 18.26 -5.58
C ASP A 7 -6.09 19.71 -5.22
N LEU A 8 -6.08 20.06 -3.94
CA LEU A 8 -5.70 21.40 -3.47
C LEU A 8 -4.22 21.70 -3.71
N LEU A 9 -3.33 20.72 -3.53
CA LEU A 9 -1.90 20.87 -3.81
C LEU A 9 -1.63 21.09 -5.30
N ILE A 10 -2.32 20.34 -6.16
CA ILE A 10 -2.24 20.46 -7.63
C ILE A 10 -2.80 21.81 -8.07
N ALA A 11 -3.98 22.20 -7.58
CA ALA A 11 -4.59 23.48 -7.93
C ALA A 11 -3.75 24.68 -7.46
N ALA A 12 -3.06 24.57 -6.32
CA ALA A 12 -2.21 25.61 -5.76
C ALA A 12 -0.81 25.67 -6.40
N THR A 13 -0.42 24.64 -7.16
CA THR A 13 0.92 24.51 -7.74
C THR A 13 0.82 24.13 -9.23
N PRO A 14 0.66 25.10 -10.14
CA PRO A 14 0.49 24.82 -11.58
C PRO A 14 1.63 24.00 -12.20
N GLU A 15 2.85 24.17 -11.71
CA GLU A 15 4.05 23.42 -12.12
C GLU A 15 3.99 21.93 -11.74
N LEU A 16 3.13 21.56 -10.79
CA LEU A 16 3.02 20.17 -10.35
C LEU A 16 2.32 19.31 -11.42
N THR A 17 1.32 19.83 -12.13
CA THR A 17 0.60 19.06 -13.16
C THR A 17 1.50 18.48 -14.25
N PRO A 18 2.37 19.25 -14.93
CA PRO A 18 3.28 18.68 -15.93
C PRO A 18 4.27 17.67 -15.32
N PHE A 19 4.76 17.90 -14.10
CA PHE A 19 5.61 16.94 -13.39
C PHE A 19 4.93 15.59 -13.16
N LEU A 20 3.66 15.58 -12.75
CA LEU A 20 2.89 14.36 -12.51
C LEU A 20 2.55 13.61 -13.81
N GLN A 21 2.40 14.32 -14.94
CA GLN A 21 1.98 13.73 -16.22
C GLN A 21 3.15 13.27 -17.10
N ASP A 22 4.14 14.14 -17.28
CA ASP A 22 5.23 13.93 -18.24
C ASP A 22 6.46 13.29 -17.60
N GLY A 23 6.46 13.17 -16.28
CA GLY A 23 7.54 12.54 -15.52
C GLY A 23 8.86 13.29 -15.60
N SER A 24 8.81 14.62 -15.81
CA SER A 24 9.99 15.49 -15.78
C SER A 24 10.86 15.18 -14.57
N GLU A 25 12.19 15.22 -14.75
CA GLU A 25 13.11 14.74 -13.72
C GLU A 25 13.06 15.58 -12.43
N ASP A 26 12.79 16.88 -12.56
CA ASP A 26 12.81 17.79 -11.42
C ASP A 26 11.40 18.08 -10.86
N PRO A 27 11.17 17.86 -9.56
CA PRO A 27 9.97 18.31 -8.88
C PRO A 27 9.95 19.83 -8.72
N PRO A 28 8.77 20.46 -8.55
CA PRO A 28 8.68 21.89 -8.29
C PRO A 28 9.46 22.28 -7.02
N LEU A 29 10.18 23.40 -7.08
CA LEU A 29 11.02 23.90 -5.97
C LEU A 29 10.21 24.24 -4.71
N ALA A 30 8.94 24.58 -4.87
CA ALA A 30 8.03 24.89 -3.77
C ALA A 30 6.60 24.47 -4.10
N LEU A 31 5.91 23.90 -3.11
CA LEU A 31 4.50 23.52 -3.22
C LEU A 31 3.61 24.55 -2.53
N GLY A 32 2.48 24.87 -3.16
CA GLY A 32 1.45 25.73 -2.59
C GLY A 32 0.65 25.02 -1.48
N LEU A 33 1.19 24.97 -0.25
CA LEU A 33 0.55 24.22 0.85
C LEU A 33 -0.66 24.94 1.49
N ARG A 34 -0.72 26.27 1.39
CA ARG A 34 -1.69 27.12 2.12
C ARG A 34 -3.16 26.71 1.92
N PRO A 35 -3.65 26.43 0.70
CA PRO A 35 -5.06 26.05 0.52
C PRO A 35 -5.42 24.73 1.21
N ALA A 36 -4.52 23.74 1.17
CA ALA A 36 -4.71 22.46 1.85
C ALA A 36 -4.71 22.63 3.38
N LEU A 37 -3.81 23.45 3.92
CA LEU A 37 -3.75 23.77 5.35
C LEU A 37 -5.04 24.43 5.83
N GLN A 38 -5.50 25.47 5.10
CA GLN A 38 -6.72 26.18 5.45
C GLN A 38 -7.94 25.25 5.41
N TRP A 39 -8.04 24.39 4.40
CA TRP A 39 -9.13 23.42 4.30
C TRP A 39 -9.13 22.43 5.47
N LEU A 40 -7.97 21.89 5.88
CA LEU A 40 -7.89 20.98 7.02
C LEU A 40 -8.27 21.66 8.34
N GLN A 41 -7.87 22.92 8.54
CA GLN A 41 -8.23 23.67 9.73
C GLN A 41 -9.72 24.02 9.77
N GLN A 42 -10.29 24.46 8.65
CA GLN A 42 -11.66 24.97 8.60
C GLN A 42 -12.73 23.88 8.42
N SER A 43 -12.46 22.88 7.56
CA SER A 43 -13.44 21.83 7.23
C SER A 43 -13.27 20.57 8.07
N VAL A 44 -12.03 20.20 8.43
CA VAL A 44 -11.77 19.00 9.25
C VAL A 44 -11.60 19.36 10.74
N GLY A 45 -11.25 20.61 11.05
CA GLY A 45 -11.05 21.06 12.43
C GLY A 45 -9.70 20.67 13.03
N LEU A 46 -8.69 20.40 12.20
CA LEU A 46 -7.35 20.06 12.70
C LEU A 46 -6.65 21.30 13.27
N GLY A 47 -5.92 21.11 14.37
CA GLY A 47 -5.01 22.13 14.89
C GLY A 47 -3.88 22.42 13.90
N VAL A 48 -3.32 23.64 13.98
CA VAL A 48 -2.32 24.15 13.02
C VAL A 48 -1.17 23.17 12.81
N ALA A 49 -0.51 22.73 13.89
CA ALA A 49 0.62 21.82 13.81
C ALA A 49 0.28 20.45 13.19
N ALA A 50 -0.93 19.92 13.47
CA ALA A 50 -1.37 18.66 12.88
C ALA A 50 -1.70 18.80 11.39
N ALA A 51 -2.28 19.93 10.99
CA ALA A 51 -2.53 20.24 9.59
C ALA A 51 -1.22 20.41 8.81
N GLU A 52 -0.23 21.10 9.38
CA GLU A 52 1.11 21.27 8.80
C GLU A 52 1.78 19.92 8.53
N GLN A 53 1.92 19.08 9.55
CA GLN A 53 2.53 17.76 9.41
C GLN A 53 1.81 16.88 8.38
N LEU A 54 0.48 16.91 8.38
CA LEU A 54 -0.31 16.08 7.46
C LEU A 54 -0.17 16.56 6.00
N VAL A 55 -0.18 17.87 5.77
CA VAL A 55 -0.01 18.42 4.41
C VAL A 55 1.40 18.18 3.92
N GLU A 56 2.43 18.39 4.75
CA GLU A 56 3.83 18.11 4.37
C GLU A 56 4.04 16.63 4.03
N TYR A 57 3.48 15.73 4.84
CA TYR A 57 3.56 14.29 4.58
C TYR A 57 2.88 13.91 3.26
N LEU A 58 1.65 14.38 3.02
CA LEU A 58 0.92 14.08 1.78
C LEU A 58 1.53 14.77 0.55
N ALA A 59 2.08 15.97 0.71
CA ALA A 59 2.79 16.67 -0.35
C ALA A 59 4.05 15.90 -0.78
N THR A 60 4.84 15.43 0.20
CA THR A 60 6.01 14.59 -0.06
C THR A 60 5.62 13.29 -0.75
N ALA A 61 4.56 12.62 -0.28
CA ALA A 61 4.06 11.40 -0.91
C ALA A 61 3.58 11.63 -2.34
N LEU A 62 2.88 12.73 -2.62
CA LEU A 62 2.42 13.07 -3.97
C LEU A 62 3.59 13.29 -4.94
N VAL A 63 4.63 13.99 -4.50
CA VAL A 63 5.84 14.21 -5.32
C VAL A 63 6.58 12.90 -5.56
N ALA A 64 6.79 12.09 -4.52
CA ALA A 64 7.52 10.83 -4.62
C ALA A 64 6.79 9.80 -5.50
N LEU A 65 5.48 9.66 -5.34
CA LEU A 65 4.68 8.64 -6.01
C LEU A 65 4.07 9.12 -7.33
N ARG A 66 4.16 10.42 -7.63
CA ARG A 66 3.54 11.12 -8.79
C ARG A 66 2.01 10.98 -8.88
N THR A 67 1.39 10.34 -7.92
CA THR A 67 -0.05 10.25 -7.75
C THR A 67 -0.34 9.93 -6.29
N MET A 68 -1.51 10.35 -5.80
CA MET A 68 -1.88 10.13 -4.41
C MET A 68 -2.53 8.75 -4.25
N PRO A 69 -2.00 7.84 -3.41
CA PRO A 69 -2.70 6.61 -3.08
C PRO A 69 -4.03 6.92 -2.37
N THR A 70 -5.12 6.39 -2.90
CA THR A 70 -6.47 6.50 -2.34
C THR A 70 -7.18 5.15 -2.40
N GLN A 71 -8.40 5.06 -1.89
CA GLN A 71 -9.20 3.84 -2.02
C GLN A 71 -9.57 3.50 -3.48
N GLN A 72 -9.50 4.48 -4.38
CA GLN A 72 -9.77 4.31 -5.80
C GLN A 72 -8.50 4.29 -6.66
N THR A 73 -7.34 4.53 -6.04
CA THR A 73 -6.06 4.68 -6.74
C THR A 73 -4.99 3.94 -5.96
N LEU A 74 -4.60 2.78 -6.49
CA LEU A 74 -3.51 1.98 -5.96
C LEU A 74 -2.22 2.38 -6.67
N VAL A 75 -1.11 2.47 -5.92
CA VAL A 75 0.21 2.75 -6.49
C VAL A 75 1.11 1.55 -6.24
N LEU A 76 1.73 1.05 -7.31
CA LEU A 76 2.72 -0.01 -7.22
C LEU A 76 4.08 0.62 -7.47
N GLU A 77 4.92 0.59 -6.44
CA GLU A 77 6.25 1.14 -6.47
C GLU A 77 7.27 0.00 -6.43
N ARG A 78 8.26 0.07 -7.31
CA ARG A 78 9.39 -0.86 -7.30
C ARG A 78 10.68 -0.09 -7.08
N PHE A 79 11.44 -0.50 -6.08
CA PHE A 79 12.78 -0.01 -5.84
C PHE A 79 13.74 -1.17 -5.51
N PHE A 80 15.03 -0.88 -5.58
CA PHE A 80 16.08 -1.82 -5.25
C PHE A 80 16.74 -1.38 -3.95
N ASP A 81 16.92 -2.31 -3.02
CA ASP A 81 17.68 -2.04 -1.80
C ASP A 81 19.19 -2.05 -2.07
N GLU A 82 19.99 -1.65 -1.08
CA GLU A 82 21.44 -1.55 -1.20
C GLU A 82 22.13 -2.90 -1.47
N SER A 83 21.48 -4.01 -1.14
CA SER A 83 21.99 -5.36 -1.45
C SER A 83 21.70 -5.77 -2.90
N GLY A 84 20.90 -4.99 -3.63
CA GLY A 84 20.39 -5.31 -4.96
C GLY A 84 19.11 -6.15 -4.91
N GLY A 85 18.49 -6.31 -3.74
CA GLY A 85 17.21 -6.99 -3.56
C GLY A 85 16.09 -6.13 -4.11
N MET A 86 15.07 -6.76 -4.69
CA MET A 86 13.94 -6.03 -5.25
C MET A 86 12.83 -5.93 -4.19
N GLN A 87 12.33 -4.71 -3.98
CA GLN A 87 11.20 -4.46 -3.11
C GLN A 87 10.03 -3.94 -3.97
N LEU A 88 8.87 -4.57 -3.81
CA LEU A 88 7.62 -4.14 -4.41
C LEU A 88 6.67 -3.67 -3.31
N VAL A 89 6.28 -2.41 -3.37
CA VAL A 89 5.34 -1.79 -2.43
C VAL A 89 4.04 -1.49 -3.14
N ILE A 90 2.94 -2.02 -2.60
CA ILE A 90 1.58 -1.70 -3.04
C ILE A 90 1.01 -0.71 -2.01
N HIS A 91 0.96 0.57 -2.36
CA HIS A 91 0.33 1.61 -1.55
C HIS A 91 -1.19 1.48 -1.65
N SER A 92 -1.82 1.14 -0.53
CA SER A 92 -3.23 0.74 -0.43
C SER A 92 -3.82 1.16 0.93
N PRO A 93 -4.60 2.27 0.98
CA PRO A 93 -5.24 2.75 2.21
C PRO A 93 -6.56 2.00 2.50
N HIS A 94 -6.51 0.67 2.46
CA HIS A 94 -7.65 -0.23 2.72
C HIS A 94 -7.62 -0.86 4.12
N GLY A 95 -6.60 -0.55 4.92
CA GLY A 95 -6.43 -1.08 6.26
C GLY A 95 -5.76 -2.45 6.29
N ALA A 96 -5.15 -2.77 7.43
CA ALA A 96 -4.26 -3.92 7.53
C ALA A 96 -4.98 -5.26 7.38
N ARG A 97 -6.30 -5.32 7.65
CA ARG A 97 -7.07 -6.56 7.43
C ARG A 97 -7.12 -6.94 5.96
N LEU A 98 -7.43 -5.99 5.08
CA LEU A 98 -7.49 -6.22 3.64
C LEU A 98 -6.08 -6.38 3.07
N ASN A 99 -5.15 -5.53 3.47
CA ASN A 99 -3.77 -5.60 3.00
C ASN A 99 -3.08 -6.92 3.38
N ARG A 100 -3.30 -7.45 4.59
CA ARG A 100 -2.78 -8.79 4.97
C ARG A 100 -3.40 -9.91 4.16
N ALA A 101 -4.71 -9.90 3.96
CA ALA A 101 -5.39 -10.90 3.16
C ALA A 101 -4.85 -10.90 1.72
N TRP A 102 -4.69 -9.71 1.15
CA TRP A 102 -4.13 -9.57 -0.18
C TRP A 102 -2.66 -10.04 -0.25
N GLY A 103 -1.82 -9.65 0.71
CA GLY A 103 -0.43 -10.12 0.80
C GLY A 103 -0.30 -11.65 0.92
N LEU A 104 -1.15 -12.29 1.72
CA LEU A 104 -1.20 -13.77 1.84
C LEU A 104 -1.59 -14.43 0.51
N ALA A 105 -2.59 -13.89 -0.18
CA ALA A 105 -3.03 -14.40 -1.47
C ALA A 105 -1.94 -14.24 -2.55
N LEU A 106 -1.27 -13.08 -2.59
CA LEU A 106 -0.14 -12.82 -3.47
C LEU A 106 0.99 -13.81 -3.20
N ARG A 107 1.43 -13.96 -1.94
CA ARG A 107 2.47 -14.91 -1.55
C ARG A 107 2.18 -16.32 -2.05
N LYS A 108 0.96 -16.83 -1.84
CA LYS A 108 0.57 -18.18 -2.29
C LYS A 108 0.64 -18.34 -3.81
N ARG A 109 0.32 -17.30 -4.58
CA ARG A 109 0.42 -17.30 -6.05
C ARG A 109 1.88 -17.20 -6.53
N PHE A 110 2.68 -16.34 -5.93
CA PHE A 110 4.11 -16.20 -6.26
C PHE A 110 4.90 -17.48 -6.02
N CYS A 111 4.69 -18.16 -4.88
CA CYS A 111 5.40 -19.41 -4.58
C CYS A 111 5.16 -20.51 -5.62
N ARG A 112 3.96 -20.57 -6.22
CA ARG A 112 3.65 -21.57 -7.28
C ARG A 112 4.34 -21.27 -8.60
N ASN A 113 4.59 -20.00 -8.90
CA ASN A 113 5.20 -19.59 -10.17
C ASN A 113 6.73 -19.55 -10.09
N PHE A 114 7.32 -19.28 -8.91
CA PHE A 114 8.75 -18.99 -8.76
C PHE A 114 9.53 -19.90 -7.80
N ASN A 115 8.94 -20.97 -7.24
CA ASN A 115 9.60 -21.93 -6.32
C ASN A 115 10.40 -21.27 -5.16
N PHE A 116 10.01 -20.05 -4.76
CA PHE A 116 10.66 -19.28 -3.70
C PHE A 116 9.62 -18.73 -2.71
N GLU A 117 9.95 -18.69 -1.43
CA GLU A 117 9.07 -18.17 -0.38
C GLU A 117 9.13 -16.65 -0.33
N LEU A 118 8.15 -16.00 -0.95
CA LEU A 118 8.00 -14.55 -0.92
C LEU A 118 7.71 -14.07 0.51
N GLN A 119 8.53 -13.16 1.04
CA GLN A 119 8.22 -12.47 2.28
C GLN A 119 7.25 -11.33 1.99
N ALA A 120 6.09 -11.36 2.64
CA ALA A 120 5.04 -10.37 2.49
C ALA A 120 4.71 -9.76 3.85
N ALA A 121 4.92 -8.46 3.99
CA ALA A 121 4.48 -7.67 5.13
C ALA A 121 3.32 -6.77 4.71
N ALA A 122 2.40 -6.48 5.63
CA ALA A 122 1.28 -5.59 5.36
C ALA A 122 1.03 -4.68 6.55
N THR A 123 0.87 -3.39 6.25
CA THR A 123 0.52 -2.32 7.18
C THR A 123 -0.90 -1.82 6.90
N GLU A 124 -1.33 -0.78 7.61
CA GLU A 124 -2.63 -0.15 7.37
C GLU A 124 -2.75 0.47 5.97
N ASP A 125 -1.63 0.97 5.43
CA ASP A 125 -1.60 1.75 4.19
C ASP A 125 -0.78 1.09 3.07
N ALA A 126 -0.13 -0.06 3.30
CA ALA A 126 0.69 -0.69 2.28
C ALA A 126 0.83 -2.21 2.42
N ILE A 127 1.22 -2.85 1.33
CA ILE A 127 1.74 -4.23 1.27
C ILE A 127 3.16 -4.15 0.74
N VAL A 128 4.10 -4.78 1.42
CA VAL A 128 5.52 -4.83 1.04
C VAL A 128 5.88 -6.28 0.71
N LEU A 129 6.40 -6.50 -0.48
CA LEU A 129 6.83 -7.79 -0.98
C LEU A 129 8.33 -7.72 -1.28
N SER A 130 9.11 -8.58 -0.62
CA SER A 130 10.55 -8.68 -0.82
C SER A 130 10.90 -9.83 -1.75
N LEU A 131 11.53 -9.51 -2.87
CA LEU A 131 11.88 -10.41 -3.95
C LEU A 131 13.41 -10.60 -4.00
N GLY A 132 13.86 -11.85 -4.20
CA GLY A 132 15.28 -12.16 -4.37
C GLY A 132 15.86 -11.63 -5.69
N HIS A 133 17.20 -11.53 -5.74
CA HIS A 133 17.95 -10.93 -6.85
C HIS A 133 17.67 -11.52 -8.25
N THR A 134 17.29 -12.80 -8.33
CA THR A 134 17.20 -13.54 -9.59
C THR A 134 15.85 -13.42 -10.30
N HIS A 135 14.87 -12.74 -9.69
CA HIS A 135 13.49 -12.74 -10.18
C HIS A 135 12.98 -11.31 -10.37
N SER A 136 13.21 -10.77 -11.56
CA SER A 136 12.53 -9.57 -12.03
C SER A 136 11.35 -9.94 -12.93
N PHE A 137 10.17 -9.40 -12.64
CA PHE A 137 9.02 -9.44 -13.55
C PHE A 137 8.60 -8.01 -13.92
N PRO A 138 7.91 -7.81 -15.06
CA PRO A 138 7.23 -6.55 -15.38
C PRO A 138 6.25 -6.16 -14.27
N LEU A 139 6.31 -4.91 -13.81
CA LEU A 139 5.43 -4.43 -12.72
C LEU A 139 3.95 -4.63 -13.04
N ASP A 140 3.60 -4.51 -14.32
CA ASP A 140 2.23 -4.66 -14.83
C ASP A 140 1.67 -6.08 -14.63
N ASP A 141 2.53 -7.10 -14.57
CA ASP A 141 2.11 -8.49 -14.36
C ASP A 141 1.54 -8.71 -12.95
N VAL A 142 1.85 -7.83 -11.99
CA VAL A 142 1.37 -7.94 -10.60
C VAL A 142 -0.15 -7.95 -10.53
N PHE A 143 -0.81 -7.14 -11.37
CA PHE A 143 -2.26 -7.05 -11.44
C PHE A 143 -2.93 -8.32 -11.94
N HIS A 144 -2.19 -9.16 -12.67
CA HIS A 144 -2.70 -10.39 -13.25
C HIS A 144 -2.54 -11.61 -12.34
N PHE A 145 -1.74 -11.52 -11.27
CA PHE A 145 -1.53 -12.66 -10.37
C PHE A 145 -2.75 -13.03 -9.51
N LEU A 146 -3.66 -12.09 -9.28
CA LEU A 146 -4.90 -12.33 -8.56
C LEU A 146 -6.09 -11.84 -9.36
N SER A 147 -7.11 -12.69 -9.42
CA SER A 147 -8.40 -12.35 -10.01
C SER A 147 -9.50 -12.44 -8.96
N ALA A 148 -10.52 -11.58 -9.07
CA ALA A 148 -11.67 -11.60 -8.18
C ALA A 148 -12.34 -12.98 -8.11
N ASN A 149 -12.35 -13.72 -9.23
CA ASN A 149 -12.95 -15.06 -9.32
C ASN A 149 -12.16 -16.15 -8.58
N SER A 150 -10.89 -15.93 -8.23
CA SER A 150 -10.04 -16.95 -7.60
C SER A 150 -9.46 -16.53 -6.25
N VAL A 151 -9.44 -15.23 -5.94
CA VAL A 151 -8.79 -14.68 -4.74
C VAL A 151 -9.29 -15.32 -3.45
N GLU A 152 -10.60 -15.59 -3.34
CA GLU A 152 -11.18 -16.22 -2.16
C GLU A 152 -10.61 -17.62 -1.93
N SER A 153 -10.66 -18.50 -2.93
CA SER A 153 -10.14 -19.86 -2.82
C SER A 153 -8.64 -19.89 -2.50
N ILE A 154 -7.86 -18.97 -3.09
CA ILE A 154 -6.42 -18.86 -2.85
C ILE A 154 -6.18 -18.41 -1.41
N LEU A 155 -6.92 -17.40 -0.97
CA LEU A 155 -6.80 -16.85 0.38
C LEU A 155 -7.16 -17.88 1.43
N VAL A 156 -8.23 -18.67 1.23
CA VAL A 156 -8.60 -19.76 2.13
C VAL A 156 -7.42 -20.72 2.31
N GLN A 157 -6.79 -21.16 1.21
CA GLN A 157 -5.63 -22.05 1.28
C GLN A 157 -4.41 -21.37 1.92
N ALA A 158 -4.15 -20.11 1.58
CA ALA A 158 -3.04 -19.33 2.15
C ALA A 158 -3.20 -19.10 3.65
N MET A 159 -4.44 -18.98 4.13
CA MET A 159 -4.77 -18.74 5.53
C MET A 159 -4.52 -19.97 6.40
N LEU A 160 -4.73 -21.18 5.88
CA LEU A 160 -4.46 -22.42 6.62
C LEU A 160 -2.98 -22.55 7.04
N ASP A 161 -2.08 -22.05 6.18
CA ASP A 161 -0.63 -22.03 6.45
C ASP A 161 -0.20 -20.83 7.31
N ALA A 162 -1.09 -19.87 7.59
CA ALA A 162 -0.76 -18.66 8.31
C ALA A 162 -0.79 -18.88 9.84
N PRO A 163 0.17 -18.34 10.62
CA PRO A 163 0.21 -18.52 12.08
C PRO A 163 -1.06 -18.09 12.82
N VAL A 164 -1.77 -17.10 12.29
CA VAL A 164 -3.03 -16.61 12.86
C VAL A 164 -4.13 -17.68 12.87
N PHE A 165 -4.12 -18.60 11.90
CA PHE A 165 -5.10 -19.69 11.83
C PHE A 165 -4.93 -20.62 13.02
N THR A 166 -3.72 -21.07 13.33
CA THR A 166 -3.46 -21.93 14.49
C THR A 166 -3.90 -21.28 15.79
N THR A 167 -3.60 -19.99 15.99
CA THR A 167 -4.02 -19.25 17.18
C THR A 167 -5.55 -19.18 17.29
N ARG A 168 -6.24 -18.85 16.18
CA ARG A 168 -7.71 -18.76 16.15
C ARG A 168 -8.37 -20.12 16.32
N TRP A 169 -7.85 -21.16 15.67
CA TRP A 169 -8.33 -22.52 15.80
C TRP A 169 -8.25 -22.99 17.26
N ARG A 170 -7.09 -22.85 17.92
CA ARG A 170 -6.91 -23.21 19.34
C ARG A 170 -7.87 -22.45 20.25
N TRP A 171 -8.07 -21.16 20.00
CA TRP A 171 -9.02 -20.37 20.76
C TRP A 171 -10.43 -20.92 20.62
N THR A 172 -10.88 -21.14 19.38
CA THR A 172 -12.22 -21.69 19.07
C THR A 172 -12.42 -23.06 19.73
N THR A 173 -11.47 -23.98 19.60
CA THR A 173 -11.58 -25.34 20.19
C THR A 173 -11.61 -25.32 21.72
N ASN A 174 -10.93 -24.36 22.35
CA ASN A 174 -10.94 -24.19 23.80
C ASN A 174 -12.28 -23.62 24.31
N ILE A 175 -12.83 -22.60 23.64
CA ILE A 175 -14.11 -22.01 24.05
C ILE A 175 -15.31 -22.90 23.72
N SER A 176 -15.18 -23.79 22.72
CA SER A 176 -16.21 -24.76 22.37
C SER A 176 -16.13 -26.06 23.20
N LEU A 177 -15.21 -26.15 24.16
CA LEU A 177 -14.93 -27.35 24.96
C LEU A 177 -14.63 -28.60 24.11
N ALA A 178 -14.09 -28.41 22.90
CA ALA A 178 -13.73 -29.52 22.00
C ALA A 178 -12.37 -30.14 22.35
N VAL A 179 -11.53 -29.45 23.12
CA VAL A 179 -10.25 -29.96 23.62
C VAL A 179 -10.49 -30.60 24.99
N LEU A 180 -10.20 -31.90 25.11
CA LEU A 180 -10.10 -32.56 26.41
C LEU A 180 -8.93 -31.95 27.20
N ARG A 181 -9.21 -31.57 28.44
CA ARG A 181 -8.21 -31.05 29.39
C ARG A 181 -7.60 -32.18 30.21
#